data_AF-H9UFL6-F1
#
_entry.id   AF-H9UFL6-F1
#
_cell.length_a   1.000
_cell.length_b   1.000
_cell.length_c   1.000
_cell.angle_alpha   90.00
_cell.angle_beta   90.00
_cell.angle_gamma   90.00
#
_symmetry.space_group_name_H-M   'P 1'
#
loop_
_entity.id
_entity.type
_entity.pdbx_description
1 polymer ?
#
loop_
_entity_poly.entity_id
_entity_poly.type
_entity_poly.pdbx_seq_one_letter_code
_entity_poly.pdbx_strand_id
1 'polypeptide(L)'
;MKHGMKREDFIFTIGYSGMTAVVDAAGRKRYGKLTPDQLLEKGLYRSAFAAAVYDDDQERLQRFVGDFREKTSIQVESVDQVRRLFGVYTVPQGISRVILV
;
A
#
# COMPACT_ATOMS: atom_id res chain seq x y z
N MET A 1 2.25 15.48 2.93
CA MET A 1 2.73 15.44 4.34
C MET A 1 4.08 14.73 4.40
N LYS A 2 4.96 15.02 5.37
CA LYS A 2 6.20 14.25 5.56
C LYS A 2 5.92 13.05 6.47
N HIS A 3 5.98 11.85 5.90
CA HIS A 3 5.85 10.61 6.66
C HIS A 3 7.20 10.24 7.30
N GLY A 4 7.18 9.60 8.47
CA GLY A 4 8.40 9.07 9.12
C GLY A 4 9.01 7.86 8.41
N MET A 5 8.28 7.28 7.46
CA MET A 5 8.66 6.11 6.66
C MET A 5 8.73 6.49 5.18
N LYS A 6 9.65 5.89 4.42
CA LYS A 6 9.69 6.08 2.97
C LYS A 6 8.53 5.36 2.29
N ARG A 7 8.07 5.89 1.16
CA ARG A 7 6.97 5.32 0.38
C ARG A 7 7.21 3.85 0.04
N GLU A 8 8.39 3.54 -0.52
CA GLU A 8 8.70 2.18 -0.94
C GLU A 8 8.81 1.20 0.23
N ASP A 9 9.14 1.68 1.44
CA ASP A 9 9.15 0.86 2.65
C ASP A 9 7.71 0.52 3.07
N PHE A 10 6.82 1.53 3.06
CA PHE A 10 5.41 1.37 3.45
C PHE A 10 4.65 0.40 2.53
N ILE A 11 4.74 0.60 1.22
CA ILE A 11 3.95 -0.19 0.25
C ILE A 11 4.37 -1.67 0.20
N PHE A 12 5.60 -1.99 0.63
CA PHE A 12 6.14 -3.34 0.75
C PHE A 12 6.32 -3.81 2.20
N THR A 13 5.76 -3.09 3.18
CA THR A 13 5.72 -3.58 4.57
C THR A 13 4.79 -4.80 4.65
N ILE A 14 5.33 -5.92 5.11
CA ILE A 14 4.58 -7.17 5.34
C ILE A 14 4.08 -7.29 6.78
N GLY A 15 4.66 -6.52 7.72
CA GLY A 15 4.24 -6.52 9.12
C GLY A 15 5.00 -5.52 9.97
N TYR A 16 4.59 -5.38 11.23
CA TYR A 16 5.21 -4.50 12.22
C TYR A 16 5.55 -5.28 13.48
N SER A 17 6.68 -4.93 14.10
CA SER A 17 7.09 -5.44 15.41
C SER A 17 7.58 -4.27 16.27
N GLY A 18 6.72 -3.82 17.20
CA GLY A 18 6.94 -2.58 17.94
C GLY A 18 7.13 -1.38 17.00
N MET A 19 8.25 -0.69 17.13
CA MET A 19 8.62 0.46 16.29
C MET A 19 9.34 0.06 14.99
N THR A 20 9.33 -1.22 14.63
CA THR A 20 10.03 -1.77 13.45
C THR A 20 9.03 -2.18 12.36
N ALA A 21 9.24 -1.70 11.15
CA ALA A 21 8.58 -2.22 9.96
C ALA A 21 9.41 -3.34 9.33
N VAL A 22 8.77 -4.46 9.02
CA VAL A 22 9.36 -5.58 8.29
C VAL A 22 8.92 -5.47 6.83
N VAL A 23 9.87 -5.34 5.91
CA VAL A 23 9.63 -4.96 4.51
C VAL A 23 10.19 -6.02 3.57
N ASP A 24 9.39 -6.45 2.59
CA ASP A 24 9.83 -7.33 1.51
C ASP A 24 10.90 -6.62 0.66
N ALA A 25 12.14 -7.07 0.77
CA ALA A 25 13.30 -6.47 0.12
C ALA A 25 13.22 -6.61 -1.40
N ALA A 26 12.76 -7.76 -1.89
CA ALA A 26 12.70 -8.08 -3.31
C ALA A 26 11.62 -7.24 -4.00
N GLY A 27 10.42 -7.20 -3.43
CA GLY A 27 9.31 -6.36 -3.90
C GLY A 27 9.68 -4.88 -3.89
N ARG A 28 10.22 -4.39 -2.76
CA ARG A 28 10.70 -3.02 -2.60
C ARG A 28 11.72 -2.64 -3.68
N LYS A 29 12.72 -3.47 -3.93
CA LYS A 29 13.77 -3.19 -4.94
C LYS A 29 13.19 -3.17 -6.35
N ARG A 30 12.31 -4.13 -6.67
CA ARG A 30 11.81 -4.33 -8.03
C ARG A 30 10.71 -3.33 -8.41
N TYR A 31 9.88 -2.93 -7.46
CA TYR A 31 8.63 -2.22 -7.73
C TYR A 31 8.45 -0.94 -6.89
N GLY A 32 9.37 -0.62 -5.98
CA GLY A 32 9.24 0.52 -5.04
C GLY A 32 9.06 1.89 -5.70
N LYS A 33 9.53 2.05 -6.94
CA LYS A 33 9.42 3.29 -7.72
C LYS A 33 8.18 3.37 -8.60
N LEU A 34 7.35 2.33 -8.64
CA LEU A 34 6.16 2.31 -9.48
C LEU A 34 5.05 3.19 -8.90
N THR A 35 4.26 3.77 -9.80
CA THR A 35 3.04 4.50 -9.45
C THR A 35 1.96 3.52 -8.98
N PRO A 36 0.90 4.00 -8.28
CA PRO A 36 -0.20 3.13 -7.89
C PRO A 36 -0.85 2.41 -9.08
N ASP A 37 -1.02 3.10 -10.22
CA ASP A 37 -1.56 2.48 -11.44
C ASP A 37 -0.64 1.38 -11.97
N GLN A 38 0.67 1.62 -12.01
CA GLN A 38 1.63 0.62 -12.48
C GLN A 38 1.70 -0.60 -11.55
N LEU A 39 1.51 -0.42 -10.24
CA LEU A 39 1.42 -1.52 -9.28
C LEU A 39 0.12 -2.31 -9.48
N LEU A 40 -1.00 -1.62 -9.70
CA LEU A 40 -2.30 -2.22 -9.96
C LEU A 40 -2.27 -3.10 -11.22
N GLU A 41 -1.72 -2.60 -12.32
CA GLU A 41 -1.58 -3.35 -13.58
C GLU A 41 -0.70 -4.60 -13.44
N LYS A 42 0.21 -4.62 -12.46
CA LYS A 42 1.05 -5.79 -12.15
C LYS A 42 0.39 -6.78 -11.20
N GLY A 43 -0.85 -6.54 -10.78
CA GLY A 43 -1.55 -7.36 -9.79
C GLY A 43 -1.05 -7.16 -8.36
N LEU A 44 -0.26 -6.12 -8.09
CA LEU A 44 0.25 -5.78 -6.76
C LEU A 44 -0.77 -4.94 -6.00
N TYR A 45 -1.99 -5.45 -5.85
CA TYR A 45 -3.16 -4.68 -5.42
C TYR A 45 -3.00 -4.01 -4.04
N ARG A 46 -2.49 -4.74 -3.04
CA ARG A 46 -2.24 -4.18 -1.70
C ARG A 46 -1.20 -3.05 -1.74
N SER A 47 -0.13 -3.22 -2.51
CA SER A 47 0.92 -2.20 -2.67
C SER A 47 0.42 -1.00 -3.46
N ALA A 48 -0.42 -1.20 -4.48
CA ALA A 48 -1.07 -0.13 -5.23
C ALA A 48 -2.00 0.70 -4.33
N PHE A 49 -2.82 0.04 -3.53
CA PHE A 49 -3.70 0.72 -2.57
C PHE A 49 -2.89 1.46 -1.50
N ALA A 50 -1.87 0.82 -0.92
CA ALA A 50 -0.97 1.46 0.04
C ALA A 50 -0.25 2.66 -0.56
N ALA A 51 0.14 2.60 -1.83
CA ALA A 51 0.74 3.74 -2.50
C ALA A 51 -0.22 4.94 -2.56
N ALA A 52 -1.48 4.71 -2.93
CA ALA A 52 -2.51 5.76 -2.93
C ALA A 52 -2.78 6.33 -1.52
N VAL A 53 -2.76 5.48 -0.48
CA VAL A 53 -2.87 5.91 0.93
C VAL A 53 -1.68 6.78 1.35
N TYR A 54 -0.45 6.40 0.95
CA TYR A 54 0.75 7.17 1.27
C TYR A 54 0.75 8.54 0.58
N ASP A 55 0.29 8.58 -0.68
CA ASP A 55 0.23 9.77 -1.51
C ASP A 55 -0.95 10.70 -1.13
N ASP A 56 -1.84 10.26 -0.23
CA ASP A 56 -3.08 10.95 0.20
C ASP A 56 -4.00 11.31 -0.97
N ASP A 57 -4.04 10.44 -1.97
CA ASP A 57 -4.76 10.64 -3.23
C ASP A 57 -6.18 10.07 -3.14
N GLN A 58 -7.12 10.89 -2.64
CA GLN A 58 -8.50 10.46 -2.41
C GLN A 58 -9.25 10.11 -3.70
N GLU A 59 -8.99 10.82 -4.80
CA GLU A 59 -9.60 10.54 -6.10
C GLU A 59 -9.21 9.15 -6.59
N ARG A 60 -7.91 8.84 -6.50
CA ARG A 60 -7.38 7.52 -6.84
C ARG A 60 -7.90 6.41 -5.93
N LEU A 61 -8.04 6.66 -4.63
CA LEU A 61 -8.62 5.68 -3.71
C LEU A 61 -10.05 5.31 -4.11
N GLN A 62 -10.86 6.30 -4.52
CA GLN A 62 -12.21 6.03 -5.02
C GLN A 62 -12.18 5.24 -6.33
N ARG A 63 -11.29 5.62 -7.28
CA ARG A 63 -11.15 4.89 -8.56
C ARG A 63 -10.68 3.45 -8.36
N PHE A 64 -9.77 3.22 -7.41
CA PHE A 64 -9.21 1.90 -7.12
C PHE A 64 -10.29 0.86 -6.82
N VAL A 65 -11.39 1.23 -6.17
CA VAL A 65 -12.48 0.29 -5.84
C VAL A 65 -13.05 -0.35 -7.12
N GLY A 66 -13.30 0.46 -8.15
CA GLY A 66 -13.76 -0.02 -9.45
C GLY A 66 -12.70 -0.87 -10.14
N ASP A 67 -11.49 -0.34 -10.28
CA ASP A 67 -10.41 -1.03 -11.01
C ASP A 67 -10.05 -2.38 -10.35
N PHE A 68 -10.06 -2.46 -9.02
CA PHE A 68 -9.79 -3.68 -8.26
C PHE A 68 -10.92 -4.71 -8.43
N ARG A 69 -12.18 -4.28 -8.39
CA ARG A 69 -13.33 -5.17 -8.62
C ARG A 69 -13.40 -5.67 -10.06
N GLU A 70 -12.93 -4.89 -11.04
CA GLU A 70 -12.87 -5.33 -12.43
C GLU A 70 -11.72 -6.35 -12.64
N LYS A 71 -10.55 -6.09 -12.05
CA LYS A 71 -9.38 -6.96 -12.18
C LYS A 71 -9.42 -8.21 -11.30
N THR A 72 -10.36 -8.30 -10.35
CA THR A 72 -10.49 -9.43 -9.43
C THR A 72 -11.95 -9.89 -9.33
N SER A 73 -12.24 -11.09 -8.85
CA SER A 73 -13.63 -11.49 -8.57
C SER A 73 -14.12 -11.06 -7.18
N ILE A 74 -13.38 -10.19 -6.48
CA ILE A 74 -13.68 -9.79 -5.11
C ILE A 74 -14.67 -8.63 -5.11
N GLN A 75 -15.81 -8.83 -4.46
CA GLN A 75 -16.86 -7.83 -4.35
C GLN A 75 -16.55 -6.86 -3.20
N VAL A 76 -16.06 -5.66 -3.54
CA VAL A 76 -15.92 -4.52 -2.64
C VAL A 76 -16.65 -3.32 -3.22
N GLU A 77 -17.33 -2.53 -2.40
CA GLU A 77 -18.18 -1.39 -2.80
C GLU A 77 -17.65 -0.03 -2.32
N SER A 78 -16.67 -0.02 -1.43
CA SER A 78 -16.14 1.23 -0.87
C SER A 78 -14.66 1.13 -0.52
N VAL A 79 -14.02 2.30 -0.42
CA VAL A 79 -12.64 2.42 0.06
C VAL A 79 -12.49 1.78 1.44
N ASP A 80 -13.47 1.93 2.33
CA ASP A 80 -13.39 1.35 3.68
C ASP A 80 -13.43 -0.18 3.67
N GLN A 81 -14.14 -0.81 2.74
CA GLN A 81 -14.08 -2.26 2.58
C GLN A 81 -12.69 -2.71 2.10
N VAL A 82 -12.08 -1.96 1.18
CA VAL A 82 -10.70 -2.22 0.71
C VAL A 82 -9.68 -2.02 1.84
N ARG A 83 -9.84 -0.97 2.67
CA ARG A 83 -9.01 -0.74 3.86
C ARG A 83 -9.05 -1.94 4.81
N ARG A 84 -10.24 -2.48 5.08
CA ARG A 84 -10.43 -3.68 5.91
C ARG A 84 -9.79 -4.91 5.27
N LEU A 85 -9.98 -5.09 3.96
CA LEU A 85 -9.43 -6.22 3.22
C LEU A 85 -7.89 -6.25 3.26
N PHE A 86 -7.24 -5.10 3.08
CA PHE A 86 -5.78 -5.03 3.03
C PHE A 86 -5.11 -4.69 4.36
N GLY A 87 -5.87 -4.27 5.37
CA GLY A 87 -5.31 -3.78 6.63
C GLY A 87 -4.50 -2.48 6.47
N VAL A 88 -4.82 -1.67 5.46
CA VAL A 88 -4.08 -0.43 5.15
C VAL A 88 -5.03 0.76 5.32
N TYR A 89 -4.80 1.57 6.36
CA TYR A 89 -5.65 2.73 6.68
C TYR A 89 -4.89 4.05 6.55
N THR A 90 -3.67 4.07 7.08
CA THR A 90 -2.79 5.24 7.10
C THR A 90 -1.33 4.78 7.17
N VAL A 91 -0.40 5.71 6.98
CA VAL A 91 1.02 5.49 7.23
C VAL A 91 1.27 5.56 8.74
N PRO A 92 1.76 4.49 9.40
CA PRO A 92 1.93 4.49 10.84
C PRO A 92 2.93 5.56 11.31
N GLN A 93 2.60 6.19 12.44
CA GLN A 93 3.50 7.10 13.14
C GLN A 93 4.41 6.32 14.10
N GLY A 94 5.58 6.89 14.43
CA GLY A 94 6.47 6.31 15.43
C GLY A 94 7.30 5.11 14.97
N ILE A 95 7.29 4.76 13.67
CA ILE A 95 8.23 3.78 13.12
C ILE A 95 9.62 4.41 13.07
N SER A 96 10.55 3.83 13.81
CA SER A 96 11.95 4.30 13.90
C SER A 96 12.94 3.34 13.25
N ARG A 97 12.51 2.12 12.89
CA ARG A 97 13.35 1.09 12.29
C ARG A 97 12.67 0.40 11.12
N VAL A 98 13.46 0.07 10.10
CA VAL A 98 13.06 -0.80 8.98
C VAL A 98 14.01 -1.99 8.92
N ILE A 99 13.45 -3.19 8.81
CA ILE A 99 14.19 -4.42 8.51
C ILE A 99 13.71 -4.92 7.15
N LEU A 100 14.67 -5.18 6.26
CA LEU A 100 14.41 -5.78 4.96
C LEU A 100 14.55 -7.30 5.10
N VAL A 101 13.57 -8.05 4.61
CA VAL A 101 13.55 -9.52 4.58
C VAL A 101 13.42 -10.07 3.17
#